data_AF-A0A959WR14-F1
#
_entry.id   AF-A0A959WR14-F1
#
_cell.length_a   1.000
_cell.length_b   1.000
_cell.length_c   1.000
_cell.angle_alpha   90.00
_cell.angle_beta   90.00
_cell.angle_gamma   90.00
#
_symmetry.space_group_name_H-M   'P 1'
#
loop_
_entity.id
_entity.type
_entity.pdbx_description
1 polymer ?
#
loop_
_entity_poly.entity_id
_entity_poly.type
_entity_poly.pdbx_seq_one_letter_code
_entity_poly.pdbx_strand_id
1 'polypeptide(L)' 'MHGRRPSSLIAGGVLFLVVFAGLTIAALATAELNVATVAIAIVSLFVCVAVVLALIGAMRNPPE' A
#
# COMPACT_ATOMS: atom_id res chain seq x y z
N MET A 1 2.68 -28.28 -15.66
CA MET A 1 2.39 -26.83 -15.62
C MET A 1 2.75 -26.34 -14.23
N HIS A 2 3.89 -25.66 -14.07
CA HIS A 2 4.35 -25.18 -12.76
C HIS A 2 3.52 -23.95 -12.37
N GLY A 3 2.52 -24.15 -11.49
CA GLY A 3 1.76 -23.07 -10.86
C GLY A 3 2.72 -22.16 -10.10
N ARG A 4 3.07 -21.03 -10.72
CA ARG A 4 3.85 -19.98 -10.09
C ARG A 4 2.98 -19.41 -8.99
N ARG A 5 3.30 -19.76 -7.74
CA ARG A 5 2.71 -19.18 -6.54
C ARG A 5 2.60 -17.66 -6.74
N PRO A 6 1.52 -16.99 -6.29
CA PRO A 6 1.34 -15.54 -6.38
C PRO A 6 2.32 -14.74 -5.49
N SER A 7 3.53 -15.26 -5.25
CA SER A 7 4.57 -14.65 -4.43
C SER A 7 5.07 -13.33 -5.01
N SER A 8 5.07 -13.16 -6.33
CA SER A 8 5.45 -11.90 -6.97
C SER A 8 4.45 -10.78 -6.70
N LEU A 9 3.14 -11.07 -6.72
CA LEU A 9 2.09 -10.10 -6.43
C LEU A 9 2.12 -9.68 -4.96
N ILE A 10 2.26 -10.65 -4.05
CA ILE A 10 2.37 -10.37 -2.61
C ILE A 10 3.63 -9.57 -2.32
N ALA A 11 4.79 -9.98 -2.84
CA ALA A 11 6.05 -9.26 -2.65
C ALA A 11 5.98 -7.83 -3.22
N GLY A 12 5.37 -7.67 -4.40
CA GLY A 12 5.16 -6.36 -5.02
C GLY A 12 4.25 -5.45 -4.20
N GLY A 13 3.13 -5.95 -3.69
CA GLY A 13 2.23 -5.16 -2.85
C GLY A 13 2.83 -4.80 -1.49
N VAL A 14 3.59 -5.71 -0.88
CA VAL A 14 4.33 -5.42 0.37
C VAL A 14 5.40 -4.35 0.12
N LEU A 15 6.17 -4.47 -0.96
CA LEU A 15 7.17 -3.46 -1.33
C LEU A 15 6.53 -2.10 -1.60
N PHE A 16 5.42 -2.08 -2.33
CA PHE A 16 4.64 -0.87 -2.57
C PHE A 16 4.21 -0.23 -1.25
N LEU A 17 3.66 -1.00 -0.31
CA LEU A 17 3.22 -0.47 0.99
C LEU A 17 4.37 0.16 1.76
N VAL A 18 5.53 -0.49 1.81
CA VAL A 18 6.70 0.03 2.53
C VAL A 18 7.17 1.35 1.92
N VAL A 19 7.32 1.40 0.59
CA VAL A 19 7.79 2.61 -0.11
C VAL A 19 6.75 3.73 0.01
N PHE A 20 5.47 3.43 -0.25
CA PHE A 20 4.40 4.41 -0.22
C PHE A 20 4.19 4.99 1.18
N ALA A 21 4.17 4.15 2.22
CA ALA A 21 4.07 4.62 3.60
C ALA A 21 5.30 5.44 4.01
N GLY A 22 6.51 4.99 3.68
CA GLY A 22 7.74 5.72 3.96
C GLY A 22 7.77 7.10 3.29
N LEU A 23 7.43 7.17 2.00
CA LEU A 23 7.34 8.43 1.26
C LEU A 23 6.24 9.35 1.80
N THR A 24 5.09 8.78 2.16
CA THR A 24 3.99 9.56 2.78
C THR A 24 4.44 10.16 4.10
N ILE A 25 5.08 9.37 4.98
CA ILE A 25 5.56 9.86 6.27
C ILE A 25 6.64 10.93 6.08
N ALA A 26 7.59 10.72 5.17
CA ALA A 26 8.64 11.70 4.87
C ALA A 26 8.08 13.01 4.29
N ALA A 27 7.09 12.91 3.40
CA ALA A 27 6.40 14.08 2.86
C ALA A 27 5.62 14.82 3.96
N LEU A 28 4.89 14.11 4.82
CA LEU A 28 4.15 14.71 5.93
C LEU A 28 5.06 15.34 6.99
N ALA A 29 6.26 14.79 7.20
CA ALA A 29 7.24 15.33 8.16
C ALA A 29 7.83 16.68 7.72
N THR A 30 7.85 16.96 6.41
CA THR A 30 8.38 18.22 5.84
C THR A 30 7.28 19.20 5.45
N ALA A 31 6.01 18.75 5.43
CA ALA A 31 4.87 19.57 5.05
C ALA A 31 4.41 20.48 6.20
N GLU A 32 4.00 21.69 5.85
CA GLU A 32 3.27 22.56 6.77
C GLU A 32 1.90 21.96 7.11
N LEU A 33 1.50 22.03 8.38
CA LEU A 33 0.23 21.49 8.85
C LEU A 33 -0.92 22.39 8.39
N ASN A 34 -1.53 22.02 7.26
CA ASN A 34 -2.69 22.69 6.68
C ASN A 34 -3.74 21.67 6.22
N VAL A 35 -4.89 22.16 5.75
CA VAL A 35 -6.02 21.32 5.33
C VAL A 35 -5.64 20.37 4.18
N ALA A 36 -4.80 20.82 3.25
CA ALA A 36 -4.35 19.99 2.13
C ALA A 36 -3.46 18.84 2.61
N THR A 37 -2.54 19.10 3.54
CA THR A 37 -1.68 18.09 4.17
C THR A 37 -2.50 17.02 4.90
N VAL A 38 -3.54 17.43 5.63
CA VAL A 38 -4.46 16.50 6.31
C VAL A 38 -5.24 15.66 5.29
N ALA A 39 -5.74 16.27 4.22
CA ALA A 39 -6.43 15.54 3.16
C ALA A 39 -5.52 14.51 2.49
N ILE A 40 -4.26 14.87 2.20
CA ILE A 40 -3.25 13.95 1.64
C ILE A 40 -3.00 12.79 2.61
N ALA A 41 -2.85 13.05 3.91
CA ALA A 41 -2.64 12.01 4.91
C ALA A 41 -3.81 11.00 4.94
N ILE A 42 -5.05 11.49 4.89
CA ILE A 42 -6.25 10.65 4.87
C ILE A 42 -6.32 9.80 3.59
N VAL A 43 -6.05 10.40 2.43
CA VAL A 43 -6.05 9.69 1.15
C VAL A 43 -4.95 8.62 1.12
N SER A 44 -3.75 8.94 1.59
CA SER A 44 -2.67 7.96 1.70
C SER A 44 -3.03 6.81 2.64
N LEU A 45 -3.65 7.10 3.79
CA LEU A 45 -4.12 6.06 4.70
C LEU A 45 -5.16 5.14 4.03
N PHE A 46 -6.11 5.72 3.29
CA PHE A 46 -7.10 4.96 2.53
C PHE A 46 -6.45 4.02 1.50
N VAL A 47 -5.46 4.51 0.76
CA VAL A 47 -4.70 3.69 -0.21
C VAL A 47 -3.99 2.53 0.48
N CYS A 48 -3.31 2.77 1.61
CA CYS A 48 -2.67 1.71 2.39
C CYS A 48 -3.68 0.62 2.81
N VAL A 49 -4.84 1.02 3.34
CA VAL A 49 -5.88 0.07 3.75
C VAL A 49 -6.41 -0.72 2.56
N ALA A 50 -6.69 -0.07 1.43
CA ALA A 50 -7.17 -0.72 0.22
C ALA A 50 -6.17 -1.77 -0.30
N VAL A 51 -4.87 -1.44 -0.31
CA VAL A 51 -3.82 -2.38 -0.75
C VAL A 51 -3.67 -3.54 0.22
N VAL A 52 -3.72 -3.30 1.54
CA VAL A 52 -3.70 -4.38 2.54
C VAL A 52 -4.88 -5.32 2.35
N LEU A 53 -6.09 -4.79 2.14
CA LEU A 53 -7.28 -5.62 1.88
C LEU A 53 -7.15 -6.40 0.57
N ALA A 54 -6.61 -5.79 -0.49
CA ALA A 54 -6.36 -6.47 -1.76
C ALA A 54 -5.35 -7.62 -1.60
N LEU A 55 -4.27 -7.41 -0.84
CA LEU A 55 -3.29 -8.45 -0.52
C LEU A 55 -3.91 -9.59 0.31
N ILE A 56 -4.74 -9.27 1.30
CA ILE A 56 -5.49 -10.27 2.07
C ILE A 56 -6.41 -11.07 1.13
N GLY A 57 -7.09 -10.40 0.20
CA GLY A 57 -7.91 -11.03 -0.83
C GLY A 57 -7.10 -11.99 -1.70
N ALA A 58 -5.95 -11.54 -2.20
CA ALA A 58 -5.05 -12.35 -3.03
C ALA A 58 -4.43 -13.54 -2.28
N MET A 59 -4.22 -13.42 -0.96
CA MET A 59 -3.76 -14.54 -0.13
C MET A 59 -4.87 -15.56 0.14
N ARG A 60 -6.12 -15.10 0.29
CA ARG A 60 -7.29 -15.97 0.53
C ARG A 60 -7.74 -16.69 -0.75
N ASN A 61 -7.69 -16.01 -1.88
CA ASN A 61 -8.01 -16.55 -3.20
C ASN A 61 -6.83 -16.25 -4.13
N PRO A 62 -5.82 -17.14 -4.16
CA PRO A 62 -4.68 -17.03 -5.06
C PRO A 62 -5.16 -16.84 -6.50
N PRO A 63 -4.76 -15.78 -7.20
CA PRO A 63 -5.04 -15.68 -8.63
C PRO A 63 -4.38 -16.85 -9.37
N GLU A 64 -5.10 -17.41 -10.35
CA GLU A 64 -4.64 -18.53 -11.19
C GLU A 64 -3.43 -18.16 -12.07
#